data_AF-A0A484IAG2-F1
#
_entry.id   AF-A0A484IAG2-F1
#
_cell.length_a   1.000
_cell.length_b   1.000
_cell.length_c   1.000
_cell.angle_alpha   90.00
_cell.angle_beta   90.00
_cell.angle_gamma   90.00
#
_symmetry.space_group_name_H-M   'P 1'
#
loop_
_entity.id
_entity.type
_entity.pdbx_description
1 polymer ?
#
loop_
_entity_poly.entity_id
_entity_poly.type
_entity_poly.pdbx_seq_one_letter_code
_entity_poly.pdbx_strand_id
1 'polypeptide(L)'
;MTGFSNKVLLSSYKLADLLCYPKFDSVEYRDRINELRSLNIKFVILEGPTVLNSINILGKGNEGLVLKVRDFKNNTMAVKIKRTDSCRIAMENEFNFYKYVNLHNIGPSAYLHTKNMLLMECIEGLSARKWFFSSITKLDLVRRVILDILNQCFKLDVMGIDHGQLNKLDNHVIISHDGSKCTIVDFESASRNRKVNNVTSAIQGLFFRGPIAEQVKTIYNNTNMRSELQSLLTIYKKEKCRENFDSILSLIKCD
;
A
#
# COMPACT_ATOMS: atom_id res chain seq x y z
N MET A 1 8.28 -28.64 18.21
CA MET A 1 8.82 -28.41 16.85
C MET A 1 9.74 -27.20 16.92
N THR A 2 11.03 -27.43 16.73
CA THR A 2 12.11 -26.46 16.81
C THR A 2 11.97 -25.43 15.68
N GLY A 3 11.36 -24.28 15.99
CA GLY A 3 11.18 -23.20 15.04
C GLY A 3 12.54 -22.66 14.61
N PHE A 4 12.98 -22.96 13.39
CA PHE A 4 14.03 -22.20 12.74
C PHE A 4 13.61 -20.73 12.81
N SER A 5 14.42 -19.89 13.44
CA SER A 5 14.11 -18.47 13.51
C SER A 5 14.13 -17.92 12.08
N ASN A 6 13.00 -17.43 11.57
CA ASN A 6 12.91 -16.71 10.29
C ASN A 6 13.67 -15.36 10.32
N LYS A 7 14.35 -15.06 11.44
CA LYS A 7 15.22 -13.90 11.62
C LYS A 7 16.59 -14.20 11.03
N VAL A 8 17.00 -13.37 10.10
CA VAL A 8 18.29 -13.45 9.41
C VAL A 8 19.13 -12.25 9.81
N LEU A 9 20.34 -12.52 10.29
CA LEU A 9 21.36 -11.51 10.54
C LEU A 9 21.81 -10.88 9.22
N LEU A 10 22.14 -9.59 9.24
CA LEU A 10 22.60 -8.86 8.06
C LEU A 10 23.85 -9.48 7.40
N SER A 11 24.65 -10.27 8.13
CA SER A 11 25.83 -10.97 7.58
C SER A 11 25.49 -12.21 6.75
N SER A 12 24.23 -12.62 6.67
CA SER A 12 23.84 -13.86 6.00
C SER A 12 23.78 -13.73 4.48
N TYR A 13 24.40 -14.68 3.78
CA TYR A 13 24.32 -14.81 2.31
C TYR A 13 22.88 -14.95 1.79
N LYS A 14 21.93 -15.38 2.63
CA LYS A 14 20.50 -15.48 2.27
C LYS A 14 19.88 -14.14 1.86
N LEU A 15 20.50 -13.02 2.21
CA LEU A 15 20.03 -11.68 1.86
C LEU A 15 20.57 -11.21 0.51
N ALA A 16 21.57 -11.88 -0.06
CA ALA A 16 22.23 -11.45 -1.30
C ALA A 16 21.23 -11.24 -2.45
N ASP A 17 20.37 -12.22 -2.69
CA ASP A 17 19.38 -12.18 -3.77
C ASP A 17 18.26 -11.17 -3.53
N LEU A 18 17.95 -10.88 -2.27
CA LEU A 18 16.92 -9.90 -1.90
C LEU A 18 17.45 -8.48 -2.02
N LEU A 19 18.64 -8.22 -1.48
CA LEU A 19 19.23 -6.88 -1.49
C LEU A 19 19.65 -6.48 -2.89
N CYS A 20 20.09 -7.41 -3.74
CA CYS A 20 20.53 -7.09 -5.10
C CYS A 20 19.50 -7.43 -6.18
N TYR A 21 18.25 -7.70 -5.80
CA TYR A 21 17.24 -8.16 -6.76
C TYR A 21 17.12 -7.22 -7.98
N PRO A 22 17.12 -7.75 -9.23
CA PRO A 22 17.01 -9.18 -9.59
C PRO A 22 18.33 -9.95 -9.74
N LYS A 23 19.47 -9.28 -9.86
CA LYS A 23 20.77 -9.91 -10.15
C LYS A 23 21.81 -9.51 -9.11
N PHE A 24 22.46 -10.51 -8.53
CA PHE A 24 23.51 -10.28 -7.55
C PHE A 24 24.69 -9.48 -8.11
N ASP A 25 25.13 -8.49 -7.32
CA ASP A 25 26.37 -7.76 -7.49
C ASP A 25 27.01 -7.56 -6.11
N SER A 26 28.31 -7.84 -5.99
CA SER A 26 28.99 -7.87 -4.69
C SER A 26 29.22 -6.48 -4.11
N VAL A 27 29.36 -5.45 -4.95
CA VAL A 27 29.55 -4.06 -4.54
C VAL A 27 28.23 -3.51 -4.03
N GLU A 28 27.16 -3.64 -4.82
CA GLU A 28 25.80 -3.25 -4.42
C GLU A 28 25.36 -3.98 -3.14
N TYR A 29 25.66 -5.27 -3.00
CA TYR A 29 25.35 -6.02 -1.78
C TYR A 29 25.99 -5.38 -0.54
N ARG A 30 27.29 -5.10 -0.61
CA ARG A 30 28.03 -4.51 0.50
C ARG A 30 27.51 -3.12 0.85
N ASP A 31 27.23 -2.30 -0.16
CA ASP A 31 26.72 -0.94 0.03
C ASP A 31 25.32 -0.96 0.67
N ARG A 32 24.44 -1.84 0.20
CA ARG A 32 23.08 -2.01 0.75
C ARG A 32 23.07 -2.59 2.17
N ILE A 33 24.04 -3.43 2.53
CA ILE A 33 24.25 -3.86 3.92
C ILE A 33 24.64 -2.68 4.82
N ASN A 34 25.50 -1.79 4.33
CA ASN A 34 25.88 -0.58 5.07
C ASN A 34 24.69 0.39 5.19
N GLU A 35 23.86 0.52 4.14
CA GLU A 35 22.60 1.28 4.22
C GLU A 35 21.68 0.72 5.32
N LEU A 36 21.47 -0.60 5.40
CA LEU A 36 20.67 -1.21 6.48
C LEU A 36 21.24 -0.95 7.87
N ARG A 37 22.57 -1.00 8.03
CA ARG A 37 23.24 -0.66 9.30
C ARG A 37 23.04 0.80 9.66
N SER A 38 23.12 1.72 8.69
CA SER A 38 22.88 3.15 8.89
C SER A 38 21.43 3.45 9.33
N LEU A 39 20.49 2.59 8.93
CA LEU A 39 19.10 2.61 9.36
C LEU A 39 18.86 1.92 10.72
N ASN A 40 19.93 1.55 11.44
CA ASN A 40 19.90 0.82 12.72
C ASN A 40 19.18 -0.53 12.68
N ILE A 41 19.15 -1.19 11.51
CA ILE A 41 18.54 -2.50 11.37
C ILE A 41 19.49 -3.60 11.84
N LYS A 42 18.95 -4.54 12.63
CA LYS A 42 19.69 -5.69 13.17
C LYS A 42 19.35 -6.99 12.44
N PHE A 43 18.08 -7.19 12.13
CA PHE A 43 17.59 -8.42 11.51
C PHE A 43 16.64 -8.12 10.36
N VAL A 44 16.69 -8.96 9.33
CA VAL A 44 15.62 -9.12 8.34
C VAL A 44 14.79 -10.33 8.75
N ILE A 45 13.46 -10.22 8.68
CA ILE A 45 12.53 -11.30 9.00
C ILE A 45 11.95 -11.79 7.68
N LEU A 46 12.27 -13.03 7.31
CA LEU A 46 11.81 -13.67 6.07
C LEU A 46 10.39 -14.19 6.25
N GLU A 47 9.46 -13.26 6.33
CA GLU A 47 8.04 -13.48 6.52
C GLU A 47 7.24 -12.53 5.63
N GLY A 48 6.07 -12.99 5.19
CA GLY A 48 5.10 -12.17 4.49
C GLY A 48 4.30 -12.98 3.47
N PRO A 49 3.32 -12.34 2.83
CA PRO A 49 2.38 -13.00 1.94
C PRO A 49 2.93 -13.27 0.53
N THR A 50 4.13 -12.77 0.19
CA THR A 50 4.73 -12.89 -1.13
C THR A 50 5.92 -13.84 -1.10
N VAL A 51 5.94 -14.82 -2.00
CA VAL A 51 7.07 -15.74 -2.16
C VAL A 51 7.96 -15.27 -3.32
N LEU A 52 9.25 -15.06 -3.07
CA LEU A 52 10.26 -14.74 -4.07
C LEU A 52 11.42 -15.73 -3.91
N ASN A 53 11.69 -16.55 -4.92
CA ASN A 53 12.75 -17.58 -4.89
C ASN A 53 12.69 -18.46 -3.62
N SER A 54 11.49 -18.92 -3.25
CA SER A 54 11.23 -19.71 -2.03
C SER A 54 11.43 -18.95 -0.70
N ILE A 55 11.62 -17.64 -0.75
CA ILE A 55 11.72 -16.77 0.43
C ILE A 55 10.45 -15.95 0.59
N ASN A 56 9.89 -15.94 1.79
CA ASN A 56 8.73 -15.11 2.12
C ASN A 56 9.17 -13.67 2.42
N ILE A 57 8.51 -12.72 1.78
CA ILE A 57 8.72 -11.27 1.93
C ILE A 57 7.37 -10.55 2.03
N LEU A 58 7.37 -9.31 2.50
CA LEU A 58 6.14 -8.52 2.66
C LEU A 58 5.51 -8.17 1.31
N GLY A 59 6.33 -7.86 0.31
CA GLY A 59 5.82 -7.54 -1.03
C GLY A 59 6.90 -7.38 -2.07
N LYS A 60 6.49 -7.48 -3.34
CA LYS A 60 7.30 -7.19 -4.52
C LYS A 60 6.52 -6.22 -5.41
N GLY A 61 7.08 -5.05 -5.65
CA GLY A 61 6.61 -4.09 -6.63
C GLY A 61 7.38 -4.17 -7.94
N ASN A 62 7.05 -3.28 -8.87
CA ASN A 62 7.77 -3.17 -10.13
C ASN A 62 9.22 -2.71 -9.92
N GLU A 63 9.42 -1.80 -8.97
CA GLU A 63 10.66 -1.04 -8.80
C GLU A 63 11.33 -1.30 -7.43
N GLY A 64 10.70 -2.11 -6.57
CA GLY A 64 11.20 -2.39 -5.22
C GLY A 64 10.73 -3.71 -4.61
N LEU A 65 11.43 -4.16 -3.58
CA LEU A 65 11.00 -5.23 -2.66
C LEU A 65 10.69 -4.63 -1.30
N VAL A 66 9.74 -5.22 -0.56
CA VAL A 66 9.42 -4.82 0.81
C VAL A 66 9.74 -5.99 1.75
N LEU A 67 10.61 -5.75 2.72
CA LEU A 67 11.04 -6.74 3.70
C LEU A 67 10.64 -6.32 5.11
N LYS A 68 10.28 -7.30 5.95
CA LYS A 68 10.08 -7.08 7.39
C LYS A 68 11.43 -7.01 8.08
N VAL A 69 11.64 -6.03 8.93
CA VAL A 69 12.92 -5.78 9.61
C VAL A 69 12.74 -5.50 11.09
N ARG A 70 13.83 -5.67 11.85
CA ARG A 70 13.86 -5.39 13.28
C ARG A 70 15.14 -4.66 13.67
N ASP A 71 15.00 -3.62 14.48
CA ASP A 71 16.13 -2.84 15.00
C ASP A 71 16.75 -3.48 16.27
N PHE A 72 17.74 -2.81 16.86
CA PHE A 72 18.38 -3.24 18.11
C PHE A 72 17.47 -3.11 19.35
N LYS A 73 16.39 -2.31 19.28
CA LYS A 73 15.41 -2.10 20.35
C LYS A 73 14.21 -3.05 20.25
N ASN A 74 14.24 -4.00 19.32
CA ASN A 74 13.17 -4.95 19.00
C ASN A 74 11.91 -4.36 18.33
N ASN A 75 11.98 -3.13 17.81
CA ASN A 75 10.88 -2.56 17.02
C ASN A 75 10.81 -3.26 15.66
N THR A 76 9.61 -3.67 15.26
CA THR A 76 9.36 -4.31 13.96
C THR A 76 8.86 -3.26 12.97
N MET A 77 9.49 -3.20 11.81
CA MET A 77 9.27 -2.20 10.77
C MET A 77 9.31 -2.86 9.38
N ALA A 78 9.03 -2.10 8.34
CA ALA A 78 9.22 -2.52 6.96
C ALA A 78 10.31 -1.68 6.29
N VAL A 79 11.12 -2.31 5.45
CA VAL A 79 12.05 -1.60 4.55
C VAL A 79 11.65 -1.87 3.11
N LYS A 80 11.38 -0.82 2.34
CA LYS A 80 11.26 -0.90 0.89
C LYS A 80 12.64 -0.66 0.30
N ILE A 81 13.11 -1.61 -0.51
CA ILE A 81 14.42 -1.64 -1.13
C ILE A 81 14.23 -1.49 -2.63
N LYS A 82 14.84 -0.46 -3.22
CA LYS A 82 14.84 -0.21 -4.66
C LYS A 82 15.51 -1.36 -5.40
N ARG A 83 14.92 -1.89 -6.46
CA ARG A 83 15.55 -2.91 -7.29
C ARG A 83 16.78 -2.34 -8.02
N THR A 84 17.75 -3.19 -8.31
CA THR A 84 18.98 -2.78 -9.03
C THR A 84 18.69 -2.43 -10.49
N ASP A 85 17.65 -3.02 -11.08
CA ASP A 85 17.18 -2.73 -12.45
C ASP A 85 16.16 -1.59 -12.54
N SER A 86 15.86 -0.91 -11.44
CA SER A 86 14.93 0.21 -11.41
C SER A 86 15.50 1.44 -12.12
N CYS A 87 14.68 2.07 -12.97
CA CYS A 87 15.01 3.35 -13.62
C CYS A 87 15.08 4.53 -12.62
N ARG A 88 14.67 4.33 -11.36
CA ARG A 88 14.72 5.35 -10.31
C ARG A 88 16.14 5.55 -9.81
N ILE A 89 16.52 6.82 -9.66
CA ILE A 89 17.84 7.20 -9.16
C ILE A 89 17.94 6.97 -7.64
N ALA A 90 16.90 7.34 -6.88
CA ALA A 90 16.89 7.26 -5.42
C ALA A 90 15.47 7.13 -4.84
N MET A 91 15.37 6.68 -3.58
CA MET A 91 14.12 6.56 -2.81
C MET A 91 13.62 7.90 -2.23
N GLU A 92 14.40 8.98 -2.35
CA GLU A 92 14.08 10.29 -1.75
C GLU A 92 12.72 10.84 -2.17
N ASN A 93 12.39 10.74 -3.47
CA ASN A 93 11.09 11.21 -3.97
C ASN A 93 9.92 10.49 -3.30
N GLU A 94 10.00 9.16 -3.17
CA GLU A 94 8.96 8.37 -2.51
C GLU A 94 8.89 8.69 -1.00
N PHE A 95 10.05 8.83 -0.34
CA PHE A 95 10.10 9.25 1.05
C PHE A 95 9.43 10.62 1.26
N ASN A 96 9.71 11.60 0.40
CA ASN A 96 9.12 12.92 0.48
C ASN A 96 7.60 12.90 0.27
N PHE A 97 7.09 12.03 -0.61
CA PHE A 97 5.65 11.79 -0.71
C PHE A 97 5.08 11.24 0.59
N TYR A 98 5.68 10.20 1.17
CA TYR A 98 5.24 9.67 2.46
C TYR A 98 5.25 10.71 3.57
N LYS A 99 6.34 11.46 3.73
CA LYS A 99 6.44 12.53 4.73
C LYS A 99 5.31 13.54 4.61
N TYR A 100 4.92 13.88 3.38
CA TYR A 100 3.83 14.80 3.15
C TYR A 100 2.45 14.18 3.43
N VAL A 101 2.19 12.95 2.98
CA VAL A 101 0.88 12.31 3.20
C VAL A 101 0.66 11.84 4.64
N ASN A 102 1.74 11.50 5.36
CA ASN A 102 1.68 11.14 6.77
C ASN A 102 1.20 12.28 7.66
N LEU A 103 1.41 13.55 7.27
CA LEU A 103 0.84 14.72 7.99
C LEU A 103 -0.70 14.68 8.07
N HIS A 104 -1.33 13.93 7.16
CA HIS A 104 -2.78 13.76 7.10
C HIS A 104 -3.24 12.36 7.53
N ASN A 105 -2.35 11.59 8.16
CA ASN A 105 -2.54 10.21 8.60
C ASN A 105 -2.89 9.27 7.43
N ILE A 106 -2.21 9.43 6.30
CA ILE A 106 -2.36 8.56 5.12
C ILE A 106 -1.09 7.76 4.92
N GLY A 107 -1.27 6.46 4.64
CA GLY A 107 -0.19 5.52 4.40
C GLY A 107 0.63 5.15 5.64
N PRO A 108 1.61 4.24 5.49
CA PRO A 108 2.52 3.87 6.56
C PRO A 108 3.38 5.06 6.98
N SER A 109 3.68 5.14 8.27
CA SER A 109 4.58 6.18 8.80
C SER A 109 6.00 5.97 8.26
N ALA A 110 6.53 6.93 7.49
CA ALA A 110 7.91 6.89 7.01
C ALA A 110 8.88 7.47 8.05
N TYR A 111 9.91 6.70 8.38
CA TYR A 111 10.86 7.03 9.43
C TYR A 111 12.13 7.65 8.86
N LEU A 112 12.81 6.93 7.98
CA LEU A 112 14.12 7.29 7.43
C LEU A 112 14.26 6.77 5.99
N HIS A 113 15.20 7.32 5.24
CA HIS A 113 15.57 6.80 3.93
C HIS A 113 17.09 6.86 3.73
N THR A 114 17.56 6.07 2.77
CA THR A 114 18.89 6.15 2.19
C THR A 114 18.74 6.35 0.67
N LYS A 115 19.81 6.13 -0.11
CA LYS A 115 19.72 6.17 -1.56
C LYS A 115 18.77 5.09 -2.09
N ASN A 116 18.91 3.85 -1.58
CA ASN A 116 18.22 2.68 -2.11
C ASN A 116 17.12 2.15 -1.19
N MET A 117 16.94 2.70 0.01
CA MET A 117 16.01 2.15 0.99
C MET A 117 15.10 3.21 1.62
N LEU A 118 13.89 2.79 1.95
CA LEU A 118 12.89 3.53 2.70
C LEU A 118 12.46 2.69 3.90
N LEU A 119 12.74 3.18 5.12
CA LEU A 119 12.30 2.57 6.36
C LEU A 119 10.96 3.18 6.79
N MET A 120 9.97 2.32 7.02
CA MET A 120 8.61 2.73 7.34
C MET A 120 7.89 1.75 8.29
N GLU A 121 6.71 2.13 8.73
CA GLU A 121 5.80 1.30 9.52
C GLU A 121 5.50 -0.04 8.82
N CYS A 122 5.55 -1.14 9.58
CA CYS A 122 5.11 -2.44 9.10
C CYS A 122 3.59 -2.53 9.28
N ILE A 123 2.84 -2.49 8.17
CA ILE A 123 1.39 -2.64 8.22
C ILE A 123 1.04 -4.13 8.27
N GLU A 124 0.35 -4.52 9.34
CA GLU A 124 -0.19 -5.87 9.49
C GLU A 124 -1.61 -5.93 8.90
N GLY A 125 -1.89 -6.98 8.12
CA GLY A 125 -3.19 -7.16 7.48
C GLY A 125 -3.12 -7.88 6.14
N LEU A 126 -4.22 -7.82 5.40
CA LEU A 126 -4.38 -8.43 4.09
C LEU A 126 -4.42 -7.35 3.01
N SER A 127 -3.82 -7.62 1.86
CA SER A 127 -4.08 -6.86 0.64
C SER A 127 -5.60 -6.79 0.38
N ALA A 128 -6.11 -5.69 -0.15
CA ALA A 128 -7.55 -5.51 -0.39
C ALA A 128 -8.17 -6.69 -1.13
N ARG A 129 -7.51 -7.21 -2.18
CA ARG A 129 -7.98 -8.41 -2.90
C ARG A 129 -8.21 -9.59 -1.95
N LYS A 130 -7.20 -9.97 -1.17
CA LYS A 130 -7.33 -11.08 -0.21
C LYS A 130 -8.38 -10.81 0.86
N TRP A 131 -8.49 -9.56 1.32
CA TRP A 131 -9.49 -9.18 2.31
C TRP A 131 -10.90 -9.35 1.75
N PHE A 132 -11.26 -8.70 0.63
CA PHE A 132 -12.58 -8.80 0.00
C PHE A 132 -12.98 -10.23 -0.38
N PHE A 133 -12.02 -11.09 -0.74
CA PHE A 133 -12.25 -12.50 -1.08
C PHE A 133 -12.25 -13.44 0.14
N SER A 134 -11.86 -12.96 1.32
CA SER A 134 -12.06 -13.74 2.55
C SER A 134 -13.56 -13.86 2.84
N SER A 135 -13.95 -14.84 3.67
CA SER A 135 -15.36 -15.14 4.00
C SER A 135 -16.04 -14.01 4.80
N ILE A 136 -16.16 -12.83 4.21
CA ILE A 136 -16.75 -11.64 4.81
C ILE A 136 -18.26 -11.74 4.67
N THR A 137 -18.94 -11.82 5.81
CA THR A 137 -20.38 -12.03 5.89
C THR A 137 -21.15 -10.78 6.31
N LYS A 138 -20.48 -9.65 6.60
CA LYS A 138 -21.12 -8.44 7.15
C LYS A 138 -21.02 -7.24 6.20
N LEU A 139 -22.16 -6.86 5.61
CA LEU A 139 -22.29 -5.68 4.74
C LEU A 139 -21.75 -4.40 5.40
N ASP A 140 -22.03 -4.19 6.68
CA ASP A 140 -21.58 -2.98 7.40
C ASP A 140 -20.06 -2.90 7.56
N LEU A 141 -19.38 -4.04 7.68
CA LEU A 141 -17.92 -4.06 7.72
C LEU A 141 -17.35 -3.65 6.37
N VAL A 142 -17.91 -4.18 5.28
CA VAL A 142 -17.53 -3.85 3.91
C VAL A 142 -17.77 -2.37 3.62
N ARG A 143 -18.93 -1.83 4.02
CA ARG A 143 -19.25 -0.40 3.94
C ARG A 143 -18.18 0.44 4.65
N ARG A 144 -17.87 0.14 5.92
CA ARG A 144 -16.87 0.88 6.69
C ARG A 144 -15.49 0.89 6.01
N VAL A 145 -15.04 -0.26 5.51
CA VAL A 145 -13.78 -0.37 4.76
C VAL A 145 -13.80 0.49 3.50
N ILE A 146 -14.87 0.42 2.69
CA ILE A 146 -15.01 1.24 1.48
C ILE A 146 -14.99 2.73 1.84
N LEU A 147 -15.74 3.13 2.86
CA LEU A 147 -15.79 4.52 3.31
C LEU A 147 -14.43 5.02 3.78
N ASP A 148 -13.65 4.21 4.52
CA ASP A 148 -12.30 4.59 4.96
C ASP A 148 -11.35 4.78 3.77
N ILE A 149 -11.34 3.85 2.81
CA ILE A 149 -10.56 3.96 1.57
C ILE A 149 -10.93 5.25 0.83
N LEU A 150 -12.22 5.54 0.65
CA LEU A 150 -12.68 6.74 -0.04
C LEU A 150 -12.33 8.03 0.69
N ASN A 151 -12.39 8.05 2.02
CA ASN A 151 -11.97 9.21 2.81
C ASN A 151 -10.48 9.51 2.63
N GLN A 152 -9.63 8.48 2.62
CA GLN A 152 -8.20 8.66 2.32
C GLN A 152 -7.99 9.17 0.88
N CYS A 153 -8.74 8.65 -0.09
CA CYS A 153 -8.69 9.12 -1.48
C CYS A 153 -9.13 10.59 -1.62
N PHE A 154 -10.17 11.00 -0.89
CA PHE A 154 -10.65 12.38 -0.90
C PHE A 154 -9.61 13.34 -0.31
N LYS A 155 -8.96 12.96 0.80
CA LYS A 155 -7.85 13.75 1.36
C LYS A 155 -6.74 13.94 0.32
N LEU A 156 -6.34 12.88 -0.39
CA LEU A 156 -5.34 12.98 -1.46
C LEU A 156 -5.78 13.92 -2.59
N ASP A 157 -7.05 13.83 -3.01
CA ASP A 157 -7.63 14.72 -4.02
C ASP A 157 -7.58 16.20 -3.58
N VAL A 158 -7.98 16.51 -2.35
CA VAL A 158 -7.94 17.86 -1.78
C VAL A 158 -6.50 18.37 -1.64
N MET A 159 -5.56 17.49 -1.31
CA MET A 159 -4.13 17.81 -1.23
C MET A 159 -3.46 18.00 -2.60
N GLY A 160 -4.17 17.77 -3.71
CA GLY A 160 -3.60 17.86 -5.05
C GLY A 160 -2.61 16.73 -5.38
N ILE A 161 -2.71 15.58 -4.71
CA ILE A 161 -1.83 14.42 -4.94
C ILE A 161 -2.60 13.34 -5.68
N ASP A 162 -2.18 13.01 -6.89
CA ASP A 162 -2.65 11.85 -7.62
C ASP A 162 -1.77 10.64 -7.29
N HIS A 163 -2.33 9.59 -6.70
CA HIS A 163 -1.60 8.36 -6.40
C HIS A 163 -1.23 7.58 -7.68
N GLY A 164 -2.06 7.67 -8.73
CA GLY A 164 -1.79 7.06 -10.04
C GLY A 164 -2.05 5.55 -10.17
N GLN A 165 -2.34 4.82 -9.08
CA GLN A 165 -2.56 3.35 -9.12
C GLN A 165 -3.79 2.85 -8.33
N LEU A 166 -4.62 3.76 -7.83
CA LEU A 166 -5.83 3.40 -7.06
C LEU A 166 -6.97 2.81 -7.90
N ASN A 167 -6.80 2.66 -9.22
CA ASN A 167 -7.71 1.82 -10.02
C ASN A 167 -7.44 0.32 -9.82
N LYS A 168 -6.27 -0.05 -9.27
CA LYS A 168 -5.84 -1.41 -8.94
C LYS A 168 -5.71 -1.58 -7.42
N LEU A 169 -6.79 -1.29 -6.69
CA LEU A 169 -6.80 -1.34 -5.21
C LEU A 169 -6.30 -2.66 -4.62
N ASP A 170 -6.43 -3.76 -5.38
CA ASP A 170 -6.01 -5.11 -5.04
C ASP A 170 -4.77 -5.21 -4.14
N ASN A 171 -3.69 -4.53 -4.52
CA ASN A 171 -2.39 -4.58 -3.84
C ASN A 171 -1.92 -3.22 -3.29
N HIS A 172 -2.65 -2.13 -3.56
CA HIS A 172 -2.29 -0.77 -3.11
C HIS A 172 -3.06 -0.33 -1.86
N VAL A 173 -3.88 -1.21 -1.30
CA VAL A 173 -4.52 -1.02 0.00
C VAL A 173 -4.30 -2.26 0.85
N ILE A 174 -3.84 -2.07 2.08
CA ILE A 174 -3.76 -3.10 3.11
C ILE A 174 -4.87 -2.83 4.13
N ILE A 175 -5.62 -3.88 4.48
CA ILE A 175 -6.75 -3.83 5.40
C ILE A 175 -6.44 -4.75 6.57
N SER A 176 -6.61 -4.25 7.80
CA SER A 176 -6.46 -5.07 8.99
C SER A 176 -7.40 -6.28 8.98
N HIS A 177 -7.03 -7.37 9.66
CA HIS A 177 -7.82 -8.61 9.63
C HIS A 177 -9.29 -8.40 10.06
N ASP A 178 -9.52 -7.49 11.00
CA ASP A 178 -10.84 -7.12 11.52
C ASP A 178 -11.54 -6.01 10.69
N GLY A 179 -10.89 -5.47 9.66
CA GLY A 179 -11.36 -4.37 8.82
C GLY A 179 -11.53 -3.02 9.56
N SER A 180 -10.87 -2.84 10.70
CA SER A 180 -10.91 -1.58 11.46
C SER A 180 -10.06 -0.47 10.88
N LYS A 181 -9.00 -0.79 10.12
CA LYS A 181 -8.09 0.19 9.50
C LYS A 181 -7.73 -0.23 8.08
N CYS A 182 -7.88 0.71 7.14
CA CYS A 182 -7.33 0.59 5.79
C CYS A 182 -6.10 1.50 5.67
N THR A 183 -5.10 1.06 4.92
CA THR A 183 -3.89 1.86 4.67
C THR A 183 -3.56 1.81 3.19
N ILE A 184 -3.60 2.97 2.53
CA ILE A 184 -3.10 3.13 1.16
C ILE A 184 -1.57 3.02 1.18
N VAL A 185 -1.00 2.19 0.31
CA VAL A 185 0.43 1.94 0.23
C VAL A 185 0.95 2.17 -1.18
N ASP A 186 2.27 2.35 -1.29
CA ASP A 186 3.01 2.49 -2.54
C ASP A 186 2.77 3.82 -3.27
N PHE A 187 3.34 4.90 -2.71
CA PHE A 187 3.28 6.25 -3.28
C PHE A 187 4.34 6.51 -4.36
N GLU A 188 4.99 5.47 -4.86
CA GLU A 188 6.04 5.59 -5.87
C GLU A 188 5.54 6.23 -7.18
N SER A 189 4.32 5.89 -7.58
CA SER A 189 3.70 6.46 -8.78
C SER A 189 3.08 7.83 -8.54
N ALA A 190 3.08 8.34 -7.30
CA ALA A 190 2.36 9.55 -6.93
C ALA A 190 2.89 10.78 -7.67
N SER A 191 2.02 11.76 -7.90
CA SER A 191 2.36 13.01 -8.59
C SER A 191 1.53 14.17 -8.05
N ARG A 192 2.14 15.36 -8.02
CA ARG A 192 1.46 16.63 -7.78
C ARG A 192 1.08 17.37 -9.07
N ASN A 193 1.56 16.90 -10.21
CA ASN A 193 1.37 17.58 -11.51
C ASN A 193 0.22 16.98 -12.31
N ARG A 194 -0.13 15.70 -12.06
CA ARG A 194 -1.25 15.04 -12.72
C ARG A 194 -2.57 15.47 -12.08
N LYS A 195 -3.63 15.51 -12.92
CA LYS A 195 -4.99 15.75 -12.43
C LYS A 195 -5.40 14.66 -11.45
N VAL A 196 -5.71 15.08 -10.21
CA VAL A 196 -6.19 14.18 -9.17
C VAL A 196 -7.52 13.56 -9.53
N ASN A 197 -7.61 12.24 -9.37
CA ASN A 197 -8.81 11.44 -9.60
C ASN A 197 -8.82 10.21 -8.67
N ASN A 198 -8.34 10.33 -7.44
CA ASN A 198 -8.18 9.20 -6.53
C ASN A 198 -9.54 8.60 -6.15
N VAL A 199 -10.52 9.42 -5.76
CA VAL A 199 -11.87 8.95 -5.41
C VAL A 199 -12.52 8.26 -6.61
N THR A 200 -12.42 8.86 -7.80
CA THR A 200 -12.93 8.23 -9.01
C THR A 200 -12.25 6.89 -9.27
N SER A 201 -10.92 6.83 -9.22
CA SER A 201 -10.14 5.62 -9.48
C SER A 201 -10.49 4.50 -8.50
N ALA A 202 -10.61 4.83 -7.22
CA ALA A 202 -11.00 3.88 -6.18
C ALA A 202 -12.42 3.35 -6.41
N ILE A 203 -13.40 4.22 -6.70
CA ILE A 203 -14.77 3.78 -6.99
C ILE A 203 -14.81 2.89 -8.22
N GLN A 204 -14.00 3.19 -9.26
CA GLN A 204 -13.92 2.32 -10.43
C GLN A 204 -13.47 0.90 -10.06
N GLY A 205 -12.45 0.76 -9.20
CA GLY A 205 -11.97 -0.54 -8.73
C GLY A 205 -12.90 -1.25 -7.74
N LEU A 206 -13.68 -0.50 -6.96
CA LEU A 206 -14.60 -1.04 -5.94
C LEU A 206 -15.98 -1.42 -6.48
N PHE A 207 -16.50 -0.71 -7.48
CA PHE A 207 -17.89 -0.87 -7.91
C PHE A 207 -18.06 -1.09 -9.42
N PHE A 208 -17.08 -0.68 -10.23
CA PHE A 208 -17.27 -0.69 -11.68
C PHE A 208 -16.63 -1.88 -12.39
N ARG A 209 -15.35 -2.14 -12.12
CA ARG A 209 -14.54 -3.12 -12.85
C ARG A 209 -13.54 -3.80 -11.94
N GLY A 210 -13.29 -5.09 -12.19
CA GLY A 210 -12.25 -5.87 -11.54
C GLY A 210 -12.79 -6.82 -10.47
N PRO A 211 -11.92 -7.68 -9.91
CA PRO A 211 -12.35 -8.77 -9.04
C PRO A 211 -12.99 -8.30 -7.73
N ILE A 212 -12.48 -7.21 -7.14
CA ILE A 212 -13.09 -6.60 -5.96
C ILE A 212 -14.49 -6.08 -6.30
N ALA A 213 -14.68 -5.44 -7.45
CA ALA A 213 -15.99 -4.93 -7.85
C ALA A 213 -17.03 -6.04 -8.03
N GLU A 214 -16.66 -7.19 -8.61
CA GLU A 214 -17.57 -8.34 -8.69
C GLU A 214 -17.96 -8.86 -7.30
N GLN A 215 -17.01 -8.91 -6.37
CA GLN A 215 -17.28 -9.33 -5.01
C GLN A 215 -18.12 -8.31 -4.22
N VAL A 216 -17.93 -7.01 -4.46
CA VAL A 216 -18.77 -5.97 -3.85
C VAL A 216 -20.20 -6.05 -4.40
N LYS A 217 -20.39 -6.34 -5.70
CA LYS A 217 -21.73 -6.50 -6.29
C LYS A 217 -22.51 -7.67 -5.68
N THR A 218 -21.87 -8.79 -5.34
CA THR A 218 -22.57 -9.91 -4.69
C THR A 218 -23.01 -9.58 -3.27
N ILE A 219 -22.32 -8.64 -2.62
CA ILE A 219 -22.62 -8.15 -1.27
C ILE A 219 -23.72 -7.07 -1.30
N TYR A 220 -23.74 -6.22 -2.33
CA TYR A 220 -24.72 -5.16 -2.50
C TYR A 220 -25.86 -5.59 -3.44
N ASN A 221 -27.05 -5.84 -2.89
CA ASN A 221 -28.25 -6.18 -3.66
C ASN A 221 -28.95 -4.98 -4.34
N ASN A 222 -28.22 -3.89 -4.67
CA ASN A 222 -28.80 -2.69 -5.29
C ASN A 222 -28.35 -2.54 -6.75
N THR A 223 -29.28 -2.79 -7.68
CA THR A 223 -29.06 -2.72 -9.13
C THR A 223 -28.85 -1.30 -9.66
N ASN A 224 -29.36 -0.27 -8.98
CA ASN A 224 -29.26 1.13 -9.41
C ASN A 224 -28.00 1.84 -8.90
N MET A 225 -27.32 1.27 -7.90
CA MET A 225 -26.13 1.89 -7.28
C MET A 225 -25.06 2.30 -8.29
N ARG A 226 -24.90 1.53 -9.38
CA ARG A 226 -23.90 1.83 -10.42
C ARG A 226 -24.22 3.11 -11.20
N SER A 227 -25.46 3.31 -11.64
CA SER A 227 -25.85 4.49 -12.42
C SER A 227 -25.85 5.74 -11.55
N GLU A 228 -26.29 5.62 -10.30
CA GLU A 228 -26.27 6.70 -9.31
C GLU A 228 -24.83 7.11 -8.94
N LEU A 229 -23.92 6.15 -8.71
CA LEU A 229 -22.50 6.48 -8.51
C LEU A 229 -21.90 7.18 -9.74
N GLN A 230 -22.33 6.83 -10.95
CA GLN A 230 -21.81 7.44 -12.17
C GLN A 230 -22.24 8.91 -12.32
N SER A 231 -23.48 9.26 -11.97
CA SER A 231 -23.95 10.65 -11.98
C SER A 231 -23.21 11.48 -10.93
N LEU A 232 -23.09 10.98 -9.70
CA LEU A 232 -22.37 11.64 -8.61
C LEU A 232 -20.89 11.84 -8.92
N LEU A 233 -20.22 10.84 -9.49
CA LEU A 233 -18.82 10.94 -9.93
C LEU A 233 -18.64 12.00 -11.02
N THR A 234 -19.62 12.20 -11.89
CA THR A 234 -19.56 13.22 -12.95
C THR A 234 -19.57 14.63 -12.35
N ILE A 235 -20.37 14.83 -11.30
CA ILE A 235 -20.43 16.09 -10.55
C ILE A 235 -19.11 16.29 -9.78
N TYR A 236 -18.67 15.30 -9.01
CA TYR A 236 -17.42 15.37 -8.23
C TYR A 236 -16.18 15.64 -9.11
N LYS A 237 -16.12 15.10 -10.33
CA LYS A 237 -15.01 15.36 -11.26
C LYS A 237 -14.90 16.82 -11.68
N LYS A 238 -16.04 17.52 -11.78
CA LYS A 238 -16.10 18.96 -12.08
C LYS A 238 -15.68 19.76 -10.86
N GLU A 239 -16.20 19.39 -9.69
CA GLU A 239 -15.95 20.10 -8.43
C GLU A 239 -15.69 19.13 -7.27
N LYS A 240 -14.44 19.07 -6.83
CA LYS A 240 -13.97 18.17 -5.76
C LYS A 240 -14.14 18.80 -4.38
N CYS A 241 -15.37 19.13 -4.03
CA CYS A 241 -15.71 19.69 -2.71
C CYS A 241 -16.22 18.60 -1.76
N ARG A 242 -16.33 18.97 -0.47
CA ARG A 242 -16.80 18.08 0.58
C ARG A 242 -18.23 17.61 0.35
N GLU A 243 -19.11 18.50 -0.10
CA GLU A 243 -20.54 18.23 -0.32
C GLU A 243 -20.77 17.16 -1.40
N ASN A 244 -20.09 17.30 -2.54
CA ASN A 244 -20.14 16.32 -3.63
C ASN A 244 -19.57 14.96 -3.20
N PHE A 245 -18.54 14.97 -2.35
CA PHE A 245 -17.98 13.74 -1.80
C PHE A 245 -18.93 13.07 -0.80
N ASP A 246 -19.56 13.83 0.10
CA ASP A 246 -20.50 13.30 1.09
C ASP A 246 -21.74 12.68 0.42
N SER A 247 -22.18 13.23 -0.71
CA SER A 247 -23.25 12.65 -1.55
C SER A 247 -22.88 11.26 -2.11
N ILE A 248 -21.61 11.02 -2.42
CA ILE A 248 -21.11 9.69 -2.80
C ILE A 248 -21.11 8.75 -1.58
N LEU A 249 -20.68 9.24 -0.42
CA LEU A 249 -20.63 8.42 0.79
C LEU A 249 -22.03 8.03 1.29
N SER A 250 -23.02 8.92 1.19
CA SER A 250 -24.40 8.62 1.62
C SER A 250 -25.00 7.45 0.85
N LEU A 251 -24.75 7.39 -0.46
CA LEU A 251 -25.20 6.28 -1.32
C LEU A 251 -24.58 4.93 -0.91
N ILE A 252 -23.34 4.94 -0.42
CA ILE A 252 -22.65 3.71 0.02
C ILE A 252 -23.09 3.29 1.42
N LYS A 253 -23.36 4.27 2.30
CA LYS A 253 -23.81 4.02 3.67
C LYS A 253 -25.16 3.32 3.73
N CYS A 254 -26.11 3.72 2.87
CA CYS A 254 -27.55 3.42 2.89
C CYS A 254 -28.05 2.53 4.06
N ASP A 255 -28.66 3.22 5.02
CA ASP A 255 -29.55 2.83 6.13
C ASP A 255 -29.61 1.35 6.55
#